data_AF-A0A924MK81-F1
#
_entry.id   AF-A0A924MK81-F1
#
_cell.length_a   1.000
_cell.length_b   1.000
_cell.length_c   1.000
_cell.angle_alpha   90.00
_cell.angle_beta   90.00
_cell.angle_gamma   90.00
#
_symmetry.space_group_name_H-M   'P 1'
#
loop_
_entity.id
_entity.type
_entity.pdbx_description
1 polymer ?
#
loop_
_entity_poly.entity_id
_entity_poly.type
_entity_poly.pdbx_seq_one_letter_code
_entity_poly.pdbx_strand_id
1 'polypeptide(L)'
;MPLVPVPCHDPALDTLVLPFESAGLTLAADTLFLRAKAGAALPSIAREWACEQGFRPEADALQRAGLDCSPRIADSAHARVLALLPRQRDQARALLARGLSNLGPDGVLVASLA
;
A
#
# COMPACT_ATOMS: atom_id res chain seq x y z
N MET A 1 -20.61 0.62 25.66
CA MET A 1 -19.17 0.64 25.32
C MET A 1 -19.08 0.63 23.81
N PRO A 2 -18.39 1.58 23.16
CA PRO A 2 -18.13 1.45 21.74
C PRO A 2 -17.27 0.20 21.53
N LEU A 3 -17.66 -0.67 20.61
CA LEU A 3 -16.83 -1.78 20.16
C LEU A 3 -15.54 -1.18 19.62
N VAL A 4 -14.43 -1.38 20.34
CA VAL A 4 -13.11 -1.11 19.79
C VAL A 4 -12.94 -2.08 18.63
N PRO A 5 -12.86 -1.62 17.38
CA PRO A 5 -12.71 -2.51 16.25
C PRO A 5 -11.42 -3.32 16.45
N VAL A 6 -11.54 -4.65 16.36
CA VAL A 6 -10.37 -5.53 16.39
C VAL A 6 -9.48 -5.13 15.20
N PRO A 7 -8.19 -4.86 15.41
CA PRO A 7 -7.28 -4.60 14.32
C PRO A 7 -7.33 -5.77 13.33
N CYS A 8 -7.73 -5.51 12.08
CA CYS A 8 -7.67 -6.52 11.04
C CYS A 8 -6.21 -6.71 10.63
N HIS A 9 -5.60 -7.81 11.09
CA HIS A 9 -4.29 -8.23 10.61
C HIS A 9 -4.43 -8.83 9.22
N ASP A 10 -3.53 -8.42 8.34
CA ASP A 10 -3.37 -8.95 7.00
C ASP A 10 -1.90 -9.34 6.86
N PRO A 11 -1.58 -10.63 6.69
CA PRO A 11 -0.20 -11.09 6.76
C PRO A 11 0.68 -10.49 5.65
N ALA A 12 0.08 -10.15 4.49
CA ALA A 12 0.81 -9.53 3.40
C ALA A 12 1.14 -8.08 3.76
N LEU A 13 0.19 -7.33 4.31
CA LEU A 13 0.41 -5.98 4.80
C LEU A 13 1.41 -5.94 5.96
N ASP A 14 1.28 -6.85 6.93
CA ASP A 14 2.20 -6.96 8.07
C ASP A 14 3.64 -7.24 7.57
N THR A 15 3.78 -8.09 6.54
CA THR A 15 5.08 -8.35 5.90
C THR A 15 5.60 -7.13 5.11
N LEU A 16 4.70 -6.37 4.47
CA LEU A 16 5.04 -5.21 3.63
C LEU A 16 5.73 -4.10 4.42
N VAL A 17 5.41 -3.96 5.72
CA VAL A 17 5.94 -2.90 6.56
C VAL A 17 7.29 -3.25 7.22
N LEU A 18 7.66 -4.53 7.30
CA LEU A 18 8.88 -5.00 7.97
C LEU A 18 10.18 -4.31 7.52
N PRO A 19 10.40 -3.97 6.23
CA PRO A 19 11.61 -3.28 5.81
C PRO A 19 11.77 -1.89 6.45
N PHE A 20 10.66 -1.23 6.80
CA PHE A 20 10.67 0.08 7.45
C PHE A 20 10.95 0.00 8.95
N GLU A 21 10.61 -1.13 9.56
CA GLU A 21 10.84 -1.36 10.99
C GLU A 21 12.25 -1.86 11.29
N SER A 22 12.78 -2.73 10.43
CA SER A 22 13.96 -3.55 10.74
C SER A 22 15.13 -3.43 9.75
N ALA A 23 14.88 -3.00 8.51
CA ALA A 23 15.90 -2.96 7.45
C ALA A 23 16.43 -1.55 7.15
N GLY A 24 16.07 -0.55 7.94
CA GLY A 24 16.56 0.84 7.79
C GLY A 24 15.97 1.60 6.60
N LEU A 25 14.90 1.08 5.97
CA LEU A 25 14.21 1.80 4.92
C LEU A 25 13.33 2.90 5.52
N THR A 26 13.44 4.13 5.03
CA THR A 26 12.64 5.25 5.53
C THR A 26 11.29 5.31 4.82
N LEU A 27 10.20 5.47 5.60
CA LEU A 27 8.87 5.81 5.08
C LEU A 27 8.88 7.23 4.51
N ALA A 28 8.06 7.48 3.48
CA ALA A 28 7.88 8.80 2.90
C ALA A 28 6.39 9.16 2.85
N ALA A 29 6.06 10.45 2.99
CA ALA A 29 4.70 10.92 2.71
C ALA A 29 4.37 10.73 1.22
N ASP A 30 5.35 10.99 0.35
CA ASP A 30 5.28 10.71 -1.08
C ASP A 30 5.44 9.20 -1.36
N THR A 31 4.34 8.48 -1.11
CA THR A 31 4.22 7.03 -1.31
C THR A 31 2.98 6.71 -2.13
N LEU A 32 3.14 5.89 -3.17
CA LEU A 32 2.05 5.24 -3.87
C LEU A 32 1.83 3.83 -3.31
N PHE A 33 0.61 3.54 -2.85
CA PHE A 33 0.24 2.21 -2.37
C PHE A 33 -0.70 1.51 -3.34
N LEU A 34 -0.17 0.56 -4.10
CA LEU A 34 -0.89 -0.22 -5.10
C LEU A 34 -1.60 -1.43 -4.48
N ARG A 35 -2.87 -1.63 -4.87
CA ARG A 35 -3.77 -2.62 -4.25
C ARG A 35 -3.84 -2.44 -2.74
N ALA A 36 -3.93 -1.17 -2.32
CA ALA A 36 -3.92 -0.79 -0.92
C ALA A 36 -4.98 -1.56 -0.12
N LYS A 37 -4.63 -1.94 1.11
CA LYS A 37 -5.56 -2.55 2.06
C LYS A 37 -5.46 -1.81 3.39
N ALA A 38 -6.59 -1.63 4.06
CA ALA A 38 -6.59 -1.14 5.42
C ALA A 38 -6.06 -2.23 6.37
N GLY A 39 -5.33 -1.82 7.40
CA GLY A 39 -4.88 -2.75 8.44
C GLY A 39 -4.05 -2.07 9.51
N ALA A 40 -3.87 -2.77 10.62
CA ALA A 40 -3.27 -2.21 11.83
C ALA A 40 -1.76 -1.93 11.72
N ALA A 41 -1.08 -2.59 10.78
CA ALA A 41 0.32 -2.36 10.47
C ALA A 41 0.59 -1.01 9.77
N LEU A 42 -0.45 -0.33 9.26
CA LEU A 42 -0.25 0.95 8.58
C LEU A 42 0.21 2.04 9.55
N PRO A 43 1.31 2.75 9.25
CA PRO A 43 1.77 3.86 10.07
C PRO A 43 0.85 5.08 9.92
N SER A 44 0.91 6.01 10.87
CA SER A 44 0.05 7.22 10.85
C SER A 44 0.22 8.09 9.60
N ILE A 45 1.44 8.14 9.04
CA ILE A 45 1.78 8.85 7.80
C ILE A 45 1.06 8.29 6.57
N ALA A 46 0.50 7.07 6.66
CA ALA A 46 -0.22 6.46 5.55
C ALA A 46 -1.46 7.24 5.09
N ARG A 47 -1.96 8.16 5.93
CA ARG A 47 -3.03 9.09 5.55
C ARG A 47 -2.63 10.11 4.49
N GLU A 48 -1.33 10.30 4.27
CA GLU A 48 -0.79 11.20 3.24
C GLU A 48 -0.46 10.46 1.94
N TRP A 49 -0.56 9.12 1.92
CA TRP A 49 -0.20 8.31 0.76
C TRP A 49 -1.28 8.32 -0.31
N ALA A 50 -0.84 8.23 -1.57
CA ALA A 50 -1.75 7.95 -2.69
C ALA A 50 -2.09 6.45 -2.69
N CYS A 51 -3.29 6.07 -2.26
CA CYS A 51 -3.72 4.67 -2.28
C CYS A 51 -4.53 4.35 -3.54
N GLU A 52 -4.20 3.24 -4.19
CA GLU A 52 -4.97 2.70 -5.30
C GLU A 52 -5.65 1.38 -4.94
N GLN A 53 -6.97 1.34 -5.11
CA GLN A 53 -7.77 0.13 -4.88
C GLN A 53 -9.00 0.10 -5.79
N GLY A 54 -9.02 -0.86 -6.73
CA GLY A 54 -10.14 -1.06 -7.65
C GLY A 54 -11.26 -1.95 -7.11
N PHE A 55 -11.03 -2.71 -6.03
CA PHE A 55 -12.04 -3.59 -5.44
C PHE A 55 -12.81 -2.86 -4.33
N ARG A 56 -14.11 -2.63 -4.59
CA ARG A 56 -14.98 -1.80 -3.76
C ARG A 56 -14.96 -2.14 -2.26
N PRO A 57 -15.05 -3.40 -1.80
CA PRO A 57 -15.01 -3.70 -0.38
C PRO A 57 -13.73 -3.26 0.33
N GLU A 58 -12.58 -3.32 -0.35
CA GLU A 58 -11.28 -2.88 0.19
C GLU A 58 -11.17 -1.36 0.15
N ALA A 59 -11.67 -0.71 -0.91
CA ALA A 59 -11.76 0.75 -0.98
C ALA A 59 -12.64 1.31 0.15
N ASP A 60 -13.80 0.71 0.40
CA ASP A 60 -14.69 1.08 1.50
C ASP A 60 -14.00 0.88 2.87
N ALA A 61 -13.11 -0.12 2.98
CA ALA A 61 -12.32 -0.35 4.20
C ALA A 61 -11.24 0.73 4.42
N LEU A 62 -10.54 1.13 3.36
CA LEU A 62 -9.58 2.24 3.39
C LEU A 62 -10.25 3.56 3.79
N GLN A 63 -11.40 3.87 3.18
CA GLN A 63 -12.16 5.08 3.50
C GLN A 63 -12.60 5.10 4.97
N ARG A 64 -13.09 3.97 5.51
CA ARG A 64 -13.45 3.85 6.94
C ARG A 64 -12.24 4.00 7.86
N ALA A 65 -11.04 3.65 7.40
CA ALA A 65 -9.80 3.86 8.13
C ALA A 65 -9.23 5.29 7.97
N GLY A 66 -9.88 6.14 7.18
CA GLY A 66 -9.47 7.53 6.93
C GLY A 66 -8.30 7.66 5.95
N LEU A 67 -8.09 6.68 5.07
CA LEU A 67 -7.15 6.77 3.96
C LEU A 67 -7.89 7.18 2.69
N ASP A 68 -7.34 8.15 1.96
CA ASP A 68 -7.84 8.51 0.64
C ASP A 68 -7.45 7.42 -0.38
N CYS A 69 -8.40 6.97 -1.19
CA CYS A 69 -8.16 5.93 -2.19
C CYS A 69 -8.92 6.19 -3.49
N SER A 70 -8.26 5.87 -4.60
CA SER A 70 -8.85 5.94 -5.94
C SER A 70 -8.80 4.57 -6.62
N PRO A 71 -9.75 4.24 -7.52
CA PRO A 71 -9.63 3.05 -8.36
C PRO A 71 -8.41 3.09 -9.30
N ARG A 72 -7.91 4.29 -9.62
CA ARG A 72 -6.69 4.50 -10.41
C ARG A 72 -6.04 5.82 -10.02
N ILE A 73 -4.76 5.77 -9.65
CA ILE A 73 -3.91 6.94 -9.49
C ILE A 73 -3.21 7.23 -10.82
N ALA A 74 -3.17 8.51 -11.20
CA ALA A 74 -2.44 8.96 -12.37
C ALA A 74 -0.95 8.67 -12.19
N ASP A 75 -0.25 8.35 -13.28
CA ASP A 75 1.16 7.98 -13.16
C ASP A 75 1.98 9.22 -12.76
N SER A 76 2.81 9.06 -11.72
CA SER A 76 3.63 10.12 -11.12
C SER A 76 4.94 9.52 -10.58
N ALA A 77 5.92 10.36 -10.32
CA ALA A 77 7.17 9.96 -9.69
C ALA A 77 7.01 9.99 -8.17
N HIS A 78 7.15 8.84 -7.52
CA HIS A 78 7.06 8.70 -6.06
C HIS A 78 8.38 8.24 -5.45
N ALA A 79 8.71 8.76 -4.27
CA ALA A 79 9.86 8.29 -3.49
C ALA A 79 9.71 6.83 -3.05
N ARG A 80 8.47 6.37 -2.80
CA ARG A 80 8.17 4.98 -2.44
C ARG A 80 6.99 4.45 -3.23
N VAL A 81 7.07 3.18 -3.60
CA VAL A 81 5.93 2.44 -4.11
C VAL A 81 5.76 1.17 -3.27
N LEU A 82 4.59 0.99 -2.70
CA LEU A 82 4.20 -0.21 -1.95
C LEU A 82 3.24 -1.03 -2.79
N ALA A 83 3.38 -2.35 -2.83
CA ALA A 83 2.50 -3.21 -3.62
C ALA A 83 2.17 -4.53 -2.91
N LEU A 84 0.87 -4.81 -2.75
CA LEU A 84 0.39 -6.13 -2.34
C LEU A 84 0.17 -7.00 -3.59
N LEU A 85 1.09 -7.93 -3.84
CA LEU A 85 1.10 -8.74 -5.05
C LEU A 85 -0.01 -9.81 -5.02
N PRO A 86 -0.79 -9.98 -6.10
CA PRO A 86 -1.77 -11.04 -6.23
C PRO A 86 -1.09 -12.39 -6.53
N ARG A 87 -1.84 -13.48 -6.31
CA ARG A 87 -1.38 -14.84 -6.63
C ARG A 87 -1.28 -15.09 -8.14
N GLN A 88 -2.05 -14.35 -8.94
CA GLN A 88 -2.03 -14.45 -10.39
C GLN A 88 -0.74 -13.80 -10.93
N ARG A 89 0.16 -14.63 -11.47
CA ARG A 89 1.51 -14.21 -11.89
C ARG A 89 1.51 -13.07 -12.90
N ASP A 90 0.62 -13.11 -13.90
CA ASP A 90 0.57 -12.05 -14.91
C ASP A 90 0.07 -10.73 -14.33
N GLN A 91 -0.90 -10.79 -13.42
CA GLN A 91 -1.35 -9.61 -12.70
C GLN A 91 -0.24 -9.06 -11.78
N ALA A 92 0.51 -9.93 -11.10
CA ALA A 92 1.63 -9.51 -10.26
C ALA A 92 2.75 -8.86 -11.08
N ARG A 93 3.09 -9.42 -12.24
CA ARG A 93 4.06 -8.82 -13.18
C ARG A 93 3.60 -7.45 -13.67
N ALA A 94 2.33 -7.33 -14.06
CA ALA A 94 1.76 -6.05 -14.48
C ALA A 94 1.81 -5.02 -13.35
N LEU A 95 1.53 -5.44 -12.11
CA LEU A 95 1.57 -4.57 -10.93
C LEU A 95 3.00 -4.11 -10.62
N LEU A 96 3.99 -5.00 -10.71
CA LEU A 96 5.40 -4.66 -10.54
C LEU A 96 5.87 -3.68 -11.62
N ALA A 97 5.55 -3.95 -12.90
CA ALA A 97 5.89 -3.07 -13.99
C ALA A 97 5.31 -1.66 -13.76
N ARG A 98 4.04 -1.59 -13.35
CA ARG A 98 3.39 -0.33 -13.01
C ARG A 98 4.04 0.37 -11.82
N GLY A 99 4.38 -0.36 -10.77
CA GLY A 99 5.06 0.22 -9.62
C GLY A 99 6.42 0.80 -9.99
N LEU A 100 7.21 0.08 -10.80
CA LEU A 100 8.50 0.57 -11.30
C LEU A 100 8.36 1.83 -12.17
N SER A 101 7.34 1.91 -13.02
CA SER A 101 7.08 3.11 -13.83
C SER A 101 6.67 4.35 -13.02
N ASN A 102 6.30 4.17 -11.75
CA ASN A 102 5.89 5.24 -10.85
C ASN A 102 6.98 5.59 -9.81
N LEU A 103 8.18 5.02 -9.92
CA LEU A 103 9.29 5.41 -9.06
C LEU A 103 9.94 6.69 -9.56
N GLY A 104 10.17 7.62 -8.64
CA GLY A 104 11.08 8.73 -8.85
C GLY A 104 12.55 8.30 -8.78
N PRO A 105 13.49 9.23 -9.00
CA PRO A 105 14.90 9.00 -8.75
C PRO A 105 15.14 8.47 -7.34
N ASP A 106 16.00 7.44 -7.21
CA ASP A 106 16.29 6.75 -5.93
C ASP A 106 15.06 6.15 -5.23
N GLY A 107 13.96 6.00 -5.97
CA GLY A 107 12.73 5.41 -5.47
C GLY A 107 12.91 3.94 -5.10
N VAL A 108 12.20 3.51 -4.07
CA VAL A 108 12.20 2.11 -3.64
C VAL A 108 10.81 1.51 -3.78
N LEU A 109 10.73 0.38 -4.47
CA LEU A 109 9.53 -0.46 -4.50
C LEU A 109 9.65 -1.54 -3.42
N VAL A 110 8.65 -1.63 -2.57
CA VAL A 110 8.49 -2.69 -1.56
C VAL A 110 7.25 -3.49 -1.91
N ALA A 111 7.38 -4.82 -1.89
CA ALA A 111 6.30 -5.71 -2.24
C ALA A 111 6.26 -6.93 -1.33
N SER A 112 5.05 -7.41 -1.07
CA SER A 112 4.79 -8.66 -0.37
C SER A 112 3.69 -9.45 -1.11
N LEU A 113 3.64 -10.76 -0.84
CA LEU A 113 2.66 -11.67 -1.45
C LEU A 113 1.41 -11.81 -0.55
N ALA A 114 0.22 -11.79 -1.15
CA ALA A 114 -1.07 -12.06 -0.49
C ALA A 114 -1.58 -13.50 -0.63
#